data_AF-A0A925UXA9-F1
#
_entry.id   AF-A0A925UXA9-F1
#
_cell.length_a   1.000
_cell.length_b   1.000
_cell.length_c   1.000
_cell.angle_alpha   90.00
_cell.angle_beta   90.00
_cell.angle_gamma   90.00
#
_symmetry.space_group_name_H-M   'P 1'
#
loop_
_entity.id
_entity.type
_entity.pdbx_description
1 polymer ?
#
loop_
_entity_poly.entity_id
_entity_poly.type
_entity_poly.pdbx_seq_one_letter_code
_entity_poly.pdbx_strand_id
1 'polypeptide(L)'
;MRDMIIPQEFMSNDATIESNYPRQTPPILYNPWAYVPLLYFMQAIPVTIVQEVAAILYKDLGIANEPIVRWTSLISLPWSMQFLFGPLVDLNATKRRWILAGQFVIAIGLGATALLLAVPNSFEITLLILGATAITSALCNIATDGFYILSTTKDQQA
;
A
#
# COMPACT_ATOMS: atom_id res chain seq x y z
N MET A 1 -25.96 59.71 -13.83
CA MET A 1 -26.34 58.47 -13.12
C MET A 1 -27.46 57.83 -13.92
N ARG A 2 -27.14 56.81 -14.73
CA ARG A 2 -28.15 56.03 -15.46
C ARG A 2 -28.03 54.62 -14.89
N ASP A 3 -29.05 54.20 -14.15
CA ASP A 3 -29.05 52.92 -13.44
C ASP A 3 -28.90 51.78 -14.43
N MET A 4 -27.84 51.01 -14.24
CA MET A 4 -27.50 49.82 -15.02
C MET A 4 -28.33 48.66 -14.48
N ILE A 5 -29.53 48.46 -15.03
CA ILE A 5 -30.37 47.31 -14.75
C ILE A 5 -29.78 46.11 -15.52
N ILE A 6 -29.08 45.22 -14.82
CA ILE A 6 -28.59 43.96 -15.39
C ILE A 6 -29.79 43.00 -15.57
N PRO A 7 -29.99 42.39 -16.76
CA PRO A 7 -31.08 41.45 -16.99
C PRO A 7 -30.98 40.19 -16.11
N GLN A 8 -32.08 39.79 -15.46
CA GLN A 8 -32.20 38.57 -14.64
C GLN A 8 -31.87 37.27 -15.41
N GLU A 9 -31.99 37.29 -16.73
CA GLU A 9 -31.67 36.16 -17.62
C GLU A 9 -30.16 35.86 -17.64
N PHE A 10 -29.32 36.87 -17.42
CA PHE A 10 -27.86 36.70 -17.31
C PHE A 10 -27.49 35.96 -16.01
N MET A 11 -28.21 36.24 -14.91
CA MET A 11 -27.96 35.63 -13.60
C MET A 11 -28.39 34.14 -13.54
N SER A 12 -29.39 33.74 -14.34
CA SER A 12 -29.89 32.36 -14.34
C SER A 12 -28.97 31.38 -15.08
N ASN A 13 -28.19 31.85 -16.06
CA ASN A 13 -27.30 31.00 -16.82
C ASN A 13 -25.95 30.78 -16.12
N ASP A 14 -25.47 31.73 -15.31
CA ASP A 14 -24.21 31.58 -14.57
C ASP A 14 -24.26 30.48 -13.49
N ALA A 15 -25.41 30.31 -12.82
CA ALA A 15 -25.58 29.25 -11.81
C ALA A 15 -25.48 27.83 -12.43
N THR A 16 -25.86 27.68 -13.70
CA THR A 16 -25.72 26.42 -14.45
C THR A 16 -24.28 26.18 -14.89
N ILE A 17 -23.52 27.25 -15.18
CA ILE A 17 -22.11 27.19 -15.60
C ILE A 17 -21.19 26.85 -14.41
N GLU A 18 -21.45 27.38 -13.21
CA GLU A 18 -20.67 27.03 -12.00
C GLU A 18 -20.74 25.54 -11.63
N SER A 19 -21.86 24.88 -11.92
CA SER A 19 -22.05 23.45 -11.64
C SER A 19 -21.18 22.53 -12.51
N ASN A 20 -20.55 23.07 -13.57
CA ASN A 20 -19.81 22.32 -14.58
C ASN A 20 -18.28 22.41 -14.40
N TYR A 21 -17.80 23.06 -13.34
CA TYR A 21 -16.39 22.97 -12.97
C TYR A 21 -16.13 21.59 -12.36
N PRO A 22 -15.11 20.83 -12.83
CA PRO A 22 -14.69 19.65 -12.10
C PRO A 22 -14.34 20.09 -10.68
N ARG A 23 -14.90 19.42 -9.67
CA ARG A 23 -14.58 19.66 -8.25
C ARG A 23 -13.07 19.80 -8.12
N GLN A 24 -12.58 21.02 -7.95
CA GLN A 24 -11.19 21.27 -7.60
C GLN A 24 -11.01 20.63 -6.24
N THR A 25 -10.37 19.47 -6.21
CA THR A 25 -9.91 18.87 -4.96
C THR A 25 -9.10 19.93 -4.23
N PRO A 26 -9.32 20.14 -2.92
CA PRO A 26 -8.62 21.17 -2.17
C PRO A 26 -7.11 21.05 -2.42
N PRO A 27 -6.37 22.16 -2.50
CA PRO A 27 -4.92 22.10 -2.71
C PRO A 27 -4.32 21.19 -1.64
N ILE A 28 -3.67 20.12 -2.09
CA ILE A 28 -2.87 19.25 -1.24
C ILE A 28 -1.80 20.14 -0.61
N LEU A 29 -2.01 20.51 0.66
CA LEU A 29 -1.11 21.39 1.42
C LEU A 29 0.28 20.76 1.67
N TYR A 30 0.48 19.52 1.26
CA TYR A 30 1.70 18.74 1.47
C TYR A 30 2.29 18.32 0.13
N ASN A 31 3.58 18.61 -0.08
CA ASN A 31 4.32 18.17 -1.25
C ASN A 31 4.38 16.62 -1.29
N PRO A 32 3.81 15.96 -2.31
CA PRO A 32 3.81 14.50 -2.42
C PRO A 32 5.20 13.88 -2.33
N TRP A 33 6.20 14.56 -2.90
CA TRP A 33 7.60 14.14 -2.88
C TRP A 33 8.22 14.07 -1.49
N ALA A 34 7.61 14.69 -0.47
CA ALA A 34 8.11 14.63 0.90
C ALA A 34 7.86 13.27 1.58
N TYR A 35 6.82 12.54 1.19
CA TYR A 35 6.45 11.27 1.84
C TYR A 35 6.50 10.05 0.91
N VAL A 36 6.36 10.24 -0.41
CA VAL A 36 6.37 9.12 -1.38
C VAL A 36 7.66 8.30 -1.31
N PRO A 37 8.88 8.90 -1.33
CA PRO A 37 10.12 8.13 -1.23
C PRO A 37 10.21 7.31 0.07
N LEU A 38 9.80 7.91 1.19
CA LEU A 38 9.79 7.25 2.49
C LEU A 38 8.80 6.08 2.52
N LEU A 39 7.62 6.26 1.93
CA LEU A 39 6.57 5.24 1.89
C LEU A 39 7.01 4.01 1.08
N TYR A 40 7.60 4.22 -0.10
CA TYR A 40 8.15 3.13 -0.91
C TYR A 40 9.36 2.46 -0.25
N PHE A 41 10.21 3.23 0.43
CA PHE A 41 11.31 2.65 1.21
C PHE A 41 10.80 1.75 2.35
N MET A 42 9.82 2.22 3.12
CA MET A 42 9.19 1.42 4.19
C MET A 42 8.52 0.17 3.64
N GLN A 43 7.99 0.23 2.42
CA GLN A 43 7.37 -0.91 1.76
C GLN A 43 8.38 -1.95 1.25
N ALA A 44 9.59 -1.53 0.87
CA ALA A 44 10.63 -2.45 0.43
C ALA A 44 11.10 -3.38 1.57
N ILE A 45 11.15 -2.86 2.81
CA ILE A 45 11.68 -3.59 3.97
C ILE A 45 10.97 -4.96 4.20
N PRO A 46 9.62 -5.03 4.32
CA PRO A 46 8.94 -6.31 4.51
C PRO A 46 9.16 -7.29 3.36
N VAL A 47 9.17 -6.79 2.13
CA VAL A 47 9.35 -7.62 0.93
C VAL A 47 10.73 -8.27 0.95
N THR A 48 11.78 -7.49 1.16
CA THR A 48 13.16 -8.01 1.23
C THR A 48 13.35 -8.99 2.38
N ILE A 49 12.75 -8.71 3.55
CA ILE A 49 12.87 -9.60 4.71
C ILE A 49 12.25 -10.97 4.40
N VAL A 50 11.04 -10.99 3.83
CA VAL A 50 10.33 -12.25 3.57
C VAL A 50 10.98 -13.03 2.41
N GLN A 51 11.44 -12.36 1.36
CA GLN A 51 11.96 -13.04 0.16
C GLN A 51 13.41 -13.50 0.31
N GLU A 52 14.27 -12.68 0.90
CA GLU A 52 15.72 -12.97 0.93
C GLU A 52 16.20 -13.32 2.34
N VAL A 53 15.91 -12.46 3.32
CA VAL A 53 16.49 -12.59 4.66
C VAL A 53 15.97 -13.84 5.37
N ALA A 54 14.68 -14.16 5.25
CA ALA A 54 14.10 -15.36 5.85
C ALA A 54 14.77 -16.66 5.35
N ALA A 55 15.05 -16.75 4.05
CA ALA A 55 15.71 -17.92 3.48
C ALA A 55 17.15 -18.10 3.98
N ILE A 56 17.87 -17.00 4.18
CA ILE A 56 19.22 -17.00 4.78
C ILE A 56 19.16 -17.43 6.24
N LEU A 57 18.23 -16.86 7.02
CA LEU A 57 18.04 -17.22 8.43
C LEU A 57 17.76 -18.72 8.62
N TYR A 58 16.88 -19.30 7.80
CA TYR A 58 16.59 -20.74 7.89
C TYR A 58 17.77 -21.63 7.51
N LYS A 59 18.60 -21.20 6.55
CA LYS A 59 19.85 -21.89 6.22
C LYS A 59 20.83 -21.88 7.39
N ASP A 60 21.00 -20.74 8.06
CA ASP A 60 21.90 -20.62 9.21
C ASP A 60 21.42 -21.45 10.41
N LEU A 61 20.12 -21.71 10.52
CA LEU A 61 19.51 -22.60 11.52
C LEU A 61 19.67 -24.10 11.19
N GLY A 62 20.33 -24.45 10.08
CA GLY A 62 20.60 -25.83 9.69
C GLY A 62 19.41 -26.53 9.01
N ILE A 63 18.42 -25.79 8.54
CA ILE A 63 17.26 -26.36 7.82
C ILE A 63 17.67 -26.73 6.40
N ALA A 64 17.20 -27.88 5.92
CA ALA A 64 17.48 -28.35 4.57
C ALA A 64 16.96 -27.37 3.50
N ASN A 65 17.67 -27.26 2.38
CA ASN A 65 17.31 -26.34 1.30
C ASN A 65 15.98 -26.67 0.60
N GLU A 66 15.61 -27.95 0.52
CA GLU A 66 14.41 -28.39 -0.18
C GLU A 66 13.12 -27.76 0.40
N PRO A 67 12.82 -27.86 1.71
CA PRO A 67 11.65 -27.22 2.29
C PRO A 67 11.73 -25.69 2.20
N ILE A 68 12.90 -25.08 2.38
CA ILE A 68 13.07 -23.62 2.25
C ILE A 68 12.64 -23.17 0.85
N VAL A 69 13.18 -23.78 -0.20
CA VAL A 69 12.85 -23.41 -1.59
C VAL A 69 11.36 -23.62 -1.88
N ARG A 70 10.79 -24.75 -1.43
CA ARG A 70 9.36 -25.04 -1.59
C ARG A 70 8.48 -23.98 -0.92
N TRP A 71 8.78 -23.60 0.31
CA TRP A 71 7.96 -22.65 1.05
C TRP A 71 8.20 -21.20 0.64
N THR A 72 9.44 -20.77 0.39
CA THR A 72 9.74 -19.40 -0.07
C THR A 72 9.15 -19.12 -1.45
N SER A 73 9.15 -20.10 -2.36
CA SER A 73 8.48 -19.95 -3.65
C SER A 73 6.96 -19.79 -3.50
N LEU A 74 6.34 -20.54 -2.58
CA LEU A 74 4.91 -20.41 -2.26
C LEU A 74 4.58 -19.07 -1.62
N ILE A 75 5.39 -18.63 -0.65
CA ILE A 75 5.23 -17.34 0.03
C ILE A 75 5.42 -16.17 -0.94
N SER A 76 6.19 -16.34 -2.01
CA SER A 76 6.38 -15.33 -3.06
C SER A 76 5.15 -15.14 -3.98
N LEU A 77 4.19 -16.06 -3.97
CA LEU A 77 3.02 -16.00 -4.87
C LEU A 77 2.03 -14.84 -4.64
N PRO A 78 1.75 -14.36 -3.42
CA PRO A 78 0.81 -13.26 -3.19
C PRO A 78 1.16 -12.00 -3.97
N TRP A 79 2.45 -11.71 -4.14
CA TRP A 79 2.91 -10.57 -4.95
C TRP A 79 2.57 -10.73 -6.44
N SER A 80 2.67 -11.95 -7.00
CA SER A 80 2.25 -12.23 -8.37
C SER A 80 0.72 -12.14 -8.56
N MET A 81 -0.04 -12.44 -7.51
CA MET A 81 -1.51 -12.37 -7.51
C MET A 81 -2.07 -10.98 -7.21
N GLN A 82 -1.23 -9.93 -7.19
CA GLN A 82 -1.66 -8.55 -6.92
C GLN A 82 -2.83 -8.07 -7.81
N PHE A 83 -2.93 -8.58 -9.04
CA PHE A 83 -4.04 -8.29 -9.95
C PHE A 83 -5.42 -8.66 -9.37
N LEU A 84 -5.50 -9.72 -8.54
CA LEU A 84 -6.77 -10.14 -7.92
C LEU A 84 -7.13 -9.28 -6.71
N PHE A 85 -6.13 -8.75 -6.01
CA PHE A 85 -6.34 -8.01 -4.76
C PHE A 85 -6.66 -6.53 -4.98
N GLY A 86 -6.37 -5.99 -6.17
CA GLY A 86 -6.70 -4.60 -6.56
C GLY A 86 -8.15 -4.20 -6.26
N PRO A 87 -9.15 -4.88 -6.85
CA PRO A 87 -10.56 -4.59 -6.60
C PRO A 87 -10.97 -4.75 -5.14
N LEU A 88 -10.37 -5.69 -4.41
CA LEU A 88 -10.68 -5.93 -2.99
C LEU A 88 -10.27 -4.75 -2.11
N VAL A 89 -9.07 -4.20 -2.36
CA VAL A 89 -8.54 -3.04 -1.62
C VAL A 89 -9.35 -1.78 -1.94
N ASP A 90 -9.80 -1.63 -3.20
CA ASP A 90 -10.59 -0.48 -3.65
C ASP A 90 -12.01 -0.44 -3.07
N LEU A 91 -12.64 -1.59 -2.85
CA LEU A 91 -14.02 -1.67 -2.38
C LEU A 91 -14.16 -1.51 -0.85
N ASN A 92 -13.14 -1.87 -0.07
CA ASN A 92 -13.34 -2.19 1.35
C ASN A 92 -12.86 -1.12 2.36
N ALA A 93 -11.99 -0.17 1.99
CA ALA A 93 -11.57 0.92 2.88
C ALA A 93 -10.80 2.06 2.18
N THR A 94 -10.61 3.19 2.87
CA THR A 94 -9.71 4.27 2.43
C THR A 94 -8.25 3.80 2.37
N LYS A 95 -7.52 4.15 1.31
CA LYS A 95 -6.11 3.78 1.07
C LYS A 95 -5.18 4.02 2.27
N ARG A 96 -5.35 5.14 2.97
CA ARG A 96 -4.57 5.48 4.18
C ARG A 96 -4.76 4.49 5.33
N ARG A 97 -5.97 3.95 5.52
CA ARG A 97 -6.25 2.96 6.58
C ARG A 97 -5.60 1.62 6.25
N TRP A 98 -5.60 1.20 4.99
CA TRP A 98 -4.91 0.00 4.54
C TRP A 98 -3.42 0.07 4.81
N ILE A 99 -2.77 1.18 4.46
CA ILE A 99 -1.33 1.39 4.70
C ILE A 99 -1.02 1.32 6.21
N LEU A 100 -1.75 2.06 7.04
CA LEU A 100 -1.49 2.09 8.49
C LEU A 100 -1.76 0.73 9.16
N ALA A 101 -2.91 0.11 8.86
CA ALA A 101 -3.26 -1.19 9.44
C ALA A 101 -2.28 -2.28 8.98
N GLY A 102 -1.93 -2.30 7.71
CA GLY A 102 -1.01 -3.29 7.19
C GLY A 102 0.42 -3.09 7.71
N GLN A 103 0.90 -1.85 7.89
CA GLN A 103 2.18 -1.59 8.56
C GLN A 103 2.21 -2.15 9.99
N PHE A 104 1.13 -1.96 10.76
CA PHE A 104 1.01 -2.55 12.10
C PHE A 104 1.02 -4.08 12.08
N VAL A 105 0.23 -4.69 11.18
CA VAL A 105 0.16 -6.16 11.06
C VAL A 105 1.51 -6.73 10.63
N ILE A 106 2.20 -6.09 9.69
CA ILE A 106 3.55 -6.50 9.25
C ILE A 106 4.55 -6.37 10.40
N ALA A 107 4.53 -5.26 11.15
CA ALA A 107 5.42 -5.08 12.30
C ALA A 107 5.21 -6.16 13.36
N ILE A 108 3.95 -6.50 13.65
CA ILE A 108 3.61 -7.60 14.58
C ILE A 108 4.08 -8.94 14.03
N GLY A 109 3.86 -9.22 12.74
CA GLY A 109 4.28 -10.47 12.10
C GLY A 109 5.79 -10.68 12.12
N LEU A 110 6.55 -9.63 11.79
CA LEU A 110 8.02 -9.66 11.85
C LEU A 110 8.52 -9.78 13.29
N GLY A 111 7.95 -9.03 14.24
CA GLY A 111 8.30 -9.13 15.65
C GLY A 111 8.01 -10.52 16.24
N ALA A 112 6.85 -11.10 15.91
CA ALA A 112 6.49 -12.46 16.32
C ALA A 112 7.44 -13.50 15.71
N THR A 113 7.80 -13.34 14.44
CA THR A 113 8.77 -14.21 13.76
C THR A 113 10.13 -14.17 14.47
N ALA A 114 10.63 -12.97 14.80
CA ALA A 114 11.90 -12.81 15.50
C ALA A 114 11.89 -13.49 16.89
N LEU A 115 10.80 -13.38 17.64
CA LEU A 115 10.66 -14.02 18.95
C LEU A 115 10.57 -15.55 18.84
N LEU A 116 9.83 -16.07 17.86
CA LEU A 116 9.66 -17.50 17.67
C LEU A 116 10.93 -18.17 17.12
N LEU A 117 11.79 -17.44 16.43
CA LEU A 117 13.05 -17.97 15.91
C LEU A 117 13.98 -18.49 17.03
N ALA A 118 13.85 -17.95 18.26
CA ALA A 118 14.60 -18.41 19.43
C ALA A 118 14.08 -19.74 20.03
N VAL A 119 12.91 -20.22 19.59
CA VAL A 119 12.27 -21.44 20.09
C VAL A 119 12.63 -22.63 19.19
N PRO A 120 12.98 -23.81 19.74
CA PRO A 120 13.25 -24.99 18.92
C PRO A 120 12.03 -25.43 18.10
N ASN A 121 12.27 -25.93 16.88
CA ASN A 121 11.25 -26.43 15.94
C ASN A 121 10.17 -25.40 15.53
N SER A 122 10.47 -24.11 15.54
CA SER A 122 9.52 -23.04 15.18
C SER A 122 9.41 -22.73 13.68
N PHE A 123 10.09 -23.50 12.81
CA PHE A 123 10.18 -23.27 11.37
C PHE A 123 8.81 -23.12 10.69
N GLU A 124 7.90 -24.05 10.91
CA GLU A 124 6.59 -24.04 10.26
C GLU A 124 5.71 -22.88 10.73
N ILE A 125 5.78 -22.56 12.04
CA ILE A 125 5.00 -21.45 12.63
C ILE A 125 5.51 -20.11 12.10
N THR A 126 6.84 -19.94 12.06
CA THR A 126 7.46 -18.71 11.52
C THR A 126 7.17 -18.56 10.03
N LEU A 127 7.15 -19.65 9.25
CA LEU A 127 6.74 -19.63 7.85
C LEU A 127 5.28 -19.21 7.65
N LEU A 128 4.36 -19.70 8.49
CA LEU A 128 2.96 -19.29 8.43
C LEU A 128 2.79 -17.79 8.72
N ILE A 129 3.52 -17.27 9.70
CA ILE A 129 3.50 -15.85 10.06
C ILE A 129 4.10 -15.01 8.93
N LEU A 130 5.22 -15.43 8.33
CA LEU A 130 5.83 -14.77 7.18
C LEU A 130 4.92 -14.81 5.95
N GLY A 131 4.19 -15.92 5.73
CA GLY A 131 3.17 -16.01 4.69
C GLY A 131 2.01 -15.03 4.87
N ALA A 132 1.49 -14.89 6.09
CA ALA A 132 0.47 -13.88 6.40
C ALA A 132 1.01 -12.45 6.23
N THR A 133 2.28 -12.24 6.61
CA THR A 133 2.99 -10.97 6.41
C THR A 133 3.16 -10.65 4.94
N ALA A 134 3.48 -11.63 4.09
CA ALA A 134 3.59 -11.48 2.64
C ALA A 134 2.27 -11.04 1.99
N ILE A 135 1.16 -11.69 2.35
CA ILE A 135 -0.18 -11.33 1.85
C ILE A 135 -0.52 -9.90 2.26
N THR A 136 -0.29 -9.55 3.52
CA THR A 136 -0.53 -8.20 4.03
C THR A 136 0.35 -7.17 3.31
N SER A 137 1.62 -7.50 3.07
CA SER A 137 2.55 -6.66 2.33
C SER A 137 2.10 -6.43 0.89
N ALA A 138 1.57 -7.44 0.21
CA ALA A 138 1.04 -7.31 -1.15
C ALA A 138 -0.18 -6.39 -1.18
N LEU A 139 -1.10 -6.51 -0.21
CA LEU A 139 -2.26 -5.62 -0.07
C LEU A 139 -1.85 -4.16 0.21
N CYS A 140 -0.84 -3.96 1.05
CA CYS A 140 -0.26 -2.64 1.31
C CYS A 140 0.37 -2.02 0.07
N ASN A 141 1.08 -2.81 -0.76
CA ASN A 141 1.69 -2.31 -1.99
C ASN A 141 0.63 -1.71 -2.94
N ILE A 142 -0.46 -2.46 -3.18
CA ILE A 142 -1.59 -2.00 -3.99
C ILE A 142 -2.24 -0.73 -3.39
N ALA A 143 -2.35 -0.67 -2.07
CA ALA A 143 -2.88 0.52 -1.40
C ALA A 143 -1.96 1.74 -1.55
N THR A 144 -0.65 1.55 -1.46
CA THR A 144 0.38 2.58 -1.67
C THR A 144 0.38 3.08 -3.11
N ASP A 145 0.36 2.18 -4.09
CA ASP A 145 0.32 2.56 -5.52
C ASP A 145 -0.93 3.37 -5.85
N GLY A 146 -2.09 2.96 -5.32
CA GLY A 146 -3.34 3.73 -5.46
C GLY A 146 -3.29 5.08 -4.73
N PHE A 147 -2.64 5.14 -3.56
CA PHE A 147 -2.46 6.38 -2.81
C PHE A 147 -1.52 7.37 -3.52
N TYR A 148 -0.46 6.87 -4.15
CA TYR A 148 0.45 7.66 -4.96
C TYR A 148 -0.32 8.36 -6.08
N ILE A 149 -1.06 7.60 -6.91
CA ILE A 149 -1.85 8.15 -8.03
C ILE A 149 -2.85 9.22 -7.58
N LEU A 150 -3.49 9.04 -6.42
CA LEU A 150 -4.43 10.02 -5.86
C LEU A 150 -3.77 11.31 -5.39
N SER A 151 -2.46 11.28 -5.15
CA SER A 151 -1.73 12.38 -4.52
C SER A 151 -0.88 13.23 -5.47
N THR A 152 -0.75 12.83 -6.73
CA THR A 152 0.00 13.57 -7.76
C THR A 152 -0.93 13.94 -8.91
N THR A 153 -0.80 15.18 -9.39
CA THR A 153 -1.47 15.64 -10.63
C THR A 153 -0.77 15.01 -11.83
N LYS A 154 -1.47 14.76 -12.95
CA LYS A 154 -0.92 14.12 -14.16
C LYS A 154 0.44 14.68 -14.63
N ASP A 155 0.68 15.98 -14.44
CA ASP A 155 1.94 16.65 -14.83
C ASP A 155 3.14 16.31 -13.92
N GLN A 156 2.92 15.74 -12.74
CA GLN A 156 3.96 15.27 -11.81
C GLN A 156 4.24 13.75 -11.93
N GLN A 157 3.57 13.06 -12.87
CA GLN A 157 3.69 11.61 -13.10
C GLN A 157 4.66 11.26 -14.25
N ALA A 158 5.34 12.26 -14.83
CA ALA A 158 6.22 12.13 -16.00
C ALA A 158 7.71 12.11 -15.66
#